data_AF-A0A6G9FGX6-F1
#
_entry.id   AF-A0A6G9FGX6-F1
#
_cell.length_a   1.000
_cell.length_b   1.000
_cell.length_c   1.000
_cell.angle_alpha   90.00
_cell.angle_beta   90.00
_cell.angle_gamma   90.00
#
_symmetry.space_group_name_H-M   'P 1'
#
loop_
_entity.id
_entity.type
_entity.pdbx_description
1 polymer ?
#
loop_
_entity_poly.entity_id
_entity_poly.type
_entity_poly.pdbx_seq_one_letter_code
_entity_poly.pdbx_strand_id
1 'polypeptide(L)' 'MWQAMRVRLTALRRRMRADDGMTTSEYAMGTIAACAFAAVLYKIVTSGTVSGALEAVIGKALDAQF' A
#
# COMPACT_ATOMS: atom_id res chain seq x y z
N MET A 1 -14.74 -40.61 24.16
CA MET A 1 -13.45 -40.41 23.47
C MET A 1 -13.59 -39.84 22.05
N TRP A 2 -14.39 -40.45 21.17
CA TRP A 2 -14.58 -40.00 19.78
C TRP A 2 -15.17 -38.59 19.61
N GLN A 3 -16.15 -38.21 20.44
CA GLN A 3 -16.76 -36.87 20.43
C GLN A 3 -15.72 -35.75 20.69
N ALA A 4 -14.88 -35.94 21.70
CA ALA A 4 -13.81 -34.99 22.06
C ALA A 4 -12.75 -34.87 20.94
N MET A 5 -12.43 -35.98 20.25
CA MET A 5 -11.54 -35.97 19.08
C MET A 5 -12.13 -35.14 17.93
N ARG A 6 -13.42 -35.29 17.64
CA ARG A 6 -14.10 -34.54 16.58
C ARG A 6 -14.14 -33.04 16.86
N VAL A 7 -14.42 -32.63 18.10
CA VAL A 7 -14.43 -31.22 18.52
C VAL A 7 -13.04 -30.59 18.41
N ARG A 8 -11.99 -31.32 18.78
CA ARG A 8 -10.60 -30.85 18.62
C ARG A 8 -10.23 -30.68 17.15
N LEU A 9 -10.59 -31.64 16.29
CA LEU A 9 -10.30 -31.58 14.85
C LEU A 9 -11.02 -30.41 14.15
N THR A 10 -12.28 -30.12 14.52
CA THR A 10 -13.01 -28.98 13.95
C THR A 10 -12.46 -27.64 14.43
N ALA A 11 -12.05 -27.54 15.70
CA ALA A 11 -11.39 -26.34 16.22
C ALA A 11 -10.05 -26.06 15.52
N LEU A 12 -9.23 -27.10 15.29
CA LEU A 12 -7.97 -26.97 14.55
C LEU A 12 -8.20 -26.53 13.10
N ARG A 13 -9.17 -27.11 12.40
CA ARG A 13 -9.54 -26.70 11.03
C ARG A 13 -10.01 -25.25 10.95
N ARG A 14 -10.75 -24.77 11.95
CA ARG A 14 -11.19 -23.37 12.01
C ARG A 14 -10.02 -22.42 12.26
N ARG A 15 -9.08 -22.78 13.14
CA ARG A 15 -7.86 -21.99 13.38
C ARG A 15 -7.00 -21.89 12.12
N MET A 16 -6.73 -23.00 11.46
CA MET A 16 -5.96 -23.02 10.20
C MET A 16 -6.60 -22.13 9.11
N ARG A 17 -7.93 -22.15 8.95
CA ARG A 17 -8.64 -21.24 8.02
C ARG A 17 -8.63 -19.77 8.45
N ALA A 18 -8.53 -19.48 9.74
CA ALA A 18 -8.44 -18.12 10.25
C ALA A 18 -7.04 -17.53 10.04
N ASP A 19 -5.99 -18.36 10.19
CA ASP A 19 -4.60 -17.97 9.99
C ASP A 19 -4.27 -17.72 8.50
N ASP A 20 -4.89 -18.48 7.57
CA ASP A 20 -4.83 -18.23 6.12
C ASP A 20 -5.36 -16.84 5.74
N GLY A 21 -6.38 -16.36 6.46
CA GLY A 21 -7.00 -15.05 6.22
C GLY A 21 -6.27 -13.89 6.90
N MET A 22 -5.76 -14.08 8.11
CA MET A 22 -5.00 -13.05 8.84
C MET A 22 -3.71 -12.68 8.09
N THR A 23 -2.94 -13.67 7.65
CA THR A 23 -1.68 -13.39 6.94
C THR A 23 -1.92 -12.82 5.54
N THR A 24 -2.85 -13.35 4.75
CA THR A 24 -3.08 -12.88 3.37
C THR A 24 -3.69 -11.48 3.29
N SER A 25 -4.59 -11.13 4.22
CA SER A 25 -5.26 -9.81 4.23
C SER A 25 -4.32 -8.68 4.64
N GLU A 26 -3.39 -8.91 5.56
CA GLU A 26 -2.38 -7.93 5.97
C GLU A 26 -1.46 -7.53 4.81
N TYR A 27 -0.93 -8.50 4.06
CA TYR A 27 -0.10 -8.24 2.89
C TYR A 27 -0.88 -7.53 1.76
N ALA A 28 -2.14 -7.93 1.54
CA ALA A 28 -3.00 -7.28 0.55
C ALA A 28 -3.26 -5.81 0.92
N MET A 29 -3.57 -5.52 2.18
CA MET A 29 -3.80 -4.14 2.65
C MET A 29 -2.52 -3.31 2.59
N GLY A 30 -1.35 -3.90 2.88
CA GLY A 30 -0.06 -3.24 2.70
C GLY A 30 0.18 -2.79 1.26
N THR A 31 -0.19 -3.63 0.28
CA THR A 31 -0.07 -3.31 -1.15
C THR A 31 -1.06 -2.21 -1.56
N ILE A 32 -2.31 -2.30 -1.10
CA ILE A 32 -3.33 -1.27 -1.35
C ILE A 32 -2.89 0.09 -0.77
N ALA A 33 -2.37 0.10 0.45
CA ALA A 33 -1.85 1.31 1.09
C ALA A 33 -0.70 1.94 0.29
N ALA A 34 0.26 1.12 -0.16
CA ALA A 34 1.36 1.58 -1.01
C ALA A 34 0.88 2.15 -2.35
N CYS A 35 -0.06 1.46 -3.02
CA CYS A 35 -0.66 1.94 -4.27
C CYS A 35 -1.43 3.25 -4.08
N ALA A 36 -2.21 3.38 -3.01
CA ALA A 36 -2.93 4.61 -2.70
C ALA A 36 -1.98 5.78 -2.45
N PHE A 37 -0.90 5.55 -1.69
CA PHE A 37 0.14 6.55 -1.47
C PHE A 37 0.83 6.97 -2.79
N ALA A 38 1.19 6.00 -3.64
CA ALA A 38 1.78 6.25 -4.95
C ALA A 38 0.84 7.09 -5.84
N ALA A 39 -0.47 6.82 -5.82
CA ALA A 39 -1.45 7.61 -6.57
C ALA A 39 -1.52 9.07 -6.08
N VAL A 40 -1.46 9.29 -4.76
CA VAL A 40 -1.40 10.65 -4.19
C VAL A 40 -0.12 11.36 -4.60
N LEU A 41 1.04 10.70 -4.51
CA LEU A 41 2.32 11.27 -4.95
C LEU A 41 2.31 11.62 -6.43
N TYR A 42 1.74 10.76 -7.27
CA TYR A 42 1.59 11.03 -8.69
C TYR A 42 0.82 12.33 -8.91
N LYS A 43 -0.33 12.49 -8.25
CA LYS A 43 -1.13 13.73 -8.35
C LYS A 43 -0.38 14.96 -7.88
N ILE A 44 0.46 14.85 -6.85
CA ILE A 44 1.29 15.95 -6.35
C ILE A 44 2.34 16.32 -7.39
N VAL A 45 3.11 15.35 -7.89
CA VAL A 45 4.19 15.59 -8.84
C VAL A 45 3.67 16.09 -10.19
N THR A 46 2.48 15.65 -10.61
CA THR A 46 1.83 16.15 -11.83
C THR A 46 0.98 17.40 -11.60
N SER A 47 1.06 18.03 -10.43
CA SER A 47 0.29 19.24 -10.14
C SER A 47 0.91 20.48 -10.77
N GLY A 48 0.08 21.46 -11.12
CA GLY A 48 0.55 22.75 -11.63
C GLY A 48 1.50 23.48 -10.68
N THR A 49 1.34 23.29 -9.36
CA THR A 49 2.25 23.86 -8.35
C THR A 49 3.67 23.31 -8.49
N VAL A 50 3.82 21.99 -8.66
CA VAL A 50 5.15 21.36 -8.82
C VAL A 50 5.75 21.70 -10.18
N SER A 51 4.95 21.64 -11.25
CA SER A 51 5.40 22.05 -12.59
C SER A 51 5.86 23.50 -12.63
N GLY A 52 5.08 24.45 -12.08
CA GLY A 52 5.44 25.86 -12.04
C GLY A 52 6.67 26.14 -11.18
N ALA A 53 6.85 25.42 -10.07
CA ALA A 53 8.07 25.53 -9.26
C ALA A 53 9.30 25.05 -10.06
N LEU A 54 9.18 23.94 -10.80
CA LEU A 54 10.25 23.43 -11.64
C LEU A 54 10.58 24.38 -12.80
N GLU A 55 9.56 24.92 -13.48
CA GLU A 55 9.71 25.95 -14.51
C GLU A 55 10.43 27.18 -13.97
N ALA A 56 10.10 27.64 -12.76
CA ALA A 56 10.76 28.78 -12.14
C ALA A 56 12.24 28.51 -11.83
N VAL A 57 12.59 27.29 -11.39
CA VAL A 57 13.99 26.89 -11.14
C VAL A 57 14.76 26.83 -12.46
N ILE A 58 14.19 26.21 -13.49
CA ILE A 58 14.80 26.12 -14.82
C ILE A 58 14.97 27.52 -15.43
N GLY A 59 13.95 28.38 -15.34
CA GLY A 59 13.99 29.75 -15.82
C GLY A 59 15.11 30.55 -15.17
N LYS A 60 15.27 30.46 -13.83
CA LYS A 60 16.39 31.08 -13.12
C LYS A 60 17.76 30.57 -13.57
N ALA A 61 17.88 29.25 -13.82
CA ALA A 61 19.13 28.66 -14.26
C ALA A 61 19.52 29.12 -15.68
N LEU A 62 18.54 29.28 -16.57
CA LEU A 62 18.75 29.79 -17.92
C LEU A 62 19.07 31.29 -17.93
N ASP A 63 18.40 32.08 -17.10
CA ASP A 63 18.64 33.53 -16.97
C ASP A 63 20.03 33.84 -16.38
N ALA A 64 20.51 33.03 -15.43
CA ALA A 64 21.83 33.21 -14.82
C ALA A 64 23.02 32.89 -15.77
N GLN A 65 22.78 32.26 -16.92
CA GLN A 65 23.82 31.84 -17.85
C GLN A 65 24.10 32.88 -18.98
N PHE A 66 23.29 33.94 -19.08
CA PHE A 66 23.46 35.04 -20.04
C PHE A 66 23.53 36.40 -19.34
#